data_AF-A0A523VAD1-F1
#
_entry.id   AF-A0A523VAD1-F1
#
_cell.length_a   1.000
_cell.length_b   1.000
_cell.length_c   1.000
_cell.angle_alpha   90.00
_cell.angle_beta   90.00
_cell.angle_gamma   90.00
#
_symmetry.space_group_name_H-M   'P 1'
#
loop_
_entity.id
_entity.type
_entity.pdbx_description
1 polymer ?
#
loop_
_entity_poly.entity_id
_entity_poly.type
_entity_poly.pdbx_seq_one_letter_code
_entity_poly.pdbx_strand_id
1 'polypeptide(L)'
;MPPDAAPYGGHRRLRRPRGRLPLLRRLRLEERRLHDTYVNLTRASKKQTLLPYAAEWLLDNFFVVERAIRQVREDLPHGYHRELPVMDRAPLVGFPRIYALAVDIVGDGREPLDLERVRRSILSYQQRQPLTTGELWALPTMLRWRMLENINAVAAHIVPGDEGDEETEAPDESEQTAVISNCIVSLRMLAGQDWRELFEAVSPVERILRRDPSGVYRHMDFETRDRYRDVVEELARRTGLGEEAVALEAVKLAEEQRRLDAECDQPLREGAIASRAAHIGYHLVDKGRRELERRVRYRPPISALSRRLMRRFPLVTYLGGSGLLGALIIVGLCYYATAAGGTLGQVLLVGALSVLPASAAAVNLINTVVTRILPARPLPRLDFDDGLDPENRTMVVIPALLSSGRDVVSLIAQLESHHVVNEDWYLHFGLLTDFADAPRETMPEDADLLRKAREGIEALNSKYRSGGKGPFYLFHRRRQWNPSEGCWMG
;
A
#
# COMPACT_ATOMS: atom_id res chain seq x y z
N MET A 1 17.10 27.79 -41.84
CA MET A 1 17.20 26.99 -40.61
C MET A 1 16.67 27.80 -39.44
N PRO A 2 15.41 27.61 -39.03
CA PRO A 2 14.94 28.09 -37.74
C PRO A 2 15.27 27.05 -36.65
N PRO A 3 15.51 27.48 -35.40
CA PRO A 3 16.00 26.61 -34.33
C PRO A 3 14.90 25.68 -33.80
N ASP A 4 15.34 24.47 -33.44
CA ASP A 4 14.57 23.40 -32.81
C ASP A 4 13.62 23.90 -31.71
N ALA A 5 12.32 23.67 -31.94
CA ALA A 5 11.30 23.75 -30.91
C ALA A 5 11.52 22.60 -29.91
N ALA A 6 12.23 22.88 -28.82
CA ALA A 6 12.35 21.94 -27.71
C ALA A 6 10.95 21.56 -27.17
N PRO A 7 10.63 20.26 -26.98
CA PRO A 7 9.24 19.82 -26.77
C PRO A 7 8.61 20.24 -25.43
N TYR A 8 9.38 20.65 -24.43
CA TYR A 8 8.85 20.92 -23.09
C TYR A 8 8.80 22.42 -22.78
N GLY A 9 7.78 23.12 -23.31
CA GLY A 9 7.47 24.50 -22.96
C GLY A 9 6.94 24.61 -21.52
N GLY A 10 7.54 25.47 -20.69
CA GLY A 10 7.25 25.57 -19.25
C GLY A 10 5.76 25.69 -18.89
N HIS A 11 5.27 24.74 -18.10
CA HIS A 11 3.87 24.62 -17.65
C HIS A 11 3.69 25.26 -16.28
N ARG A 12 3.40 26.57 -16.25
CA ARG A 12 3.55 27.39 -15.03
C ARG A 12 2.32 27.46 -14.11
N ARG A 13 1.15 26.88 -14.43
CA ARG A 13 0.00 26.81 -13.50
C ARG A 13 -0.86 25.56 -13.73
N LEU A 14 -0.73 24.58 -12.84
CA LEU A 14 -1.52 23.35 -12.85
C LEU A 14 -2.97 23.65 -12.46
N ARG A 15 -3.90 23.64 -13.42
CA ARG A 15 -5.34 23.65 -13.10
C ARG A 15 -5.77 22.22 -12.80
N ARG A 16 -6.60 22.03 -11.77
CA ARG A 16 -7.27 20.75 -11.52
C ARG A 16 -8.61 20.72 -12.29
N PRO A 17 -9.01 19.57 -12.84
CA PRO A 17 -10.18 19.50 -13.72
C PRO A 17 -11.48 19.80 -12.96
N ARG A 18 -12.38 20.56 -13.59
CA ARG A 18 -13.80 20.69 -13.20
C ARG A 18 -14.64 19.87 -14.19
N GLY A 19 -14.94 18.60 -13.90
CA GLY A 19 -15.86 17.78 -14.73
C GLY A 19 -15.49 16.31 -14.90
N ARG A 20 -16.25 15.59 -15.77
CA ARG A 20 -15.87 14.25 -16.27
C ARG A 20 -14.75 14.44 -17.30
N LEU A 21 -13.63 13.74 -17.10
CA LEU A 21 -12.45 13.87 -17.95
C LEU A 21 -12.73 13.33 -19.37
N PRO A 22 -12.28 14.02 -20.44
CA PRO A 22 -12.34 13.52 -21.82
C PRO A 22 -11.73 12.13 -22.00
N LEU A 23 -10.76 11.81 -21.14
CA LEU A 23 -10.00 10.57 -21.07
C LEU A 23 -10.89 9.32 -21.05
N LEU A 24 -11.85 9.23 -20.12
CA LEU A 24 -12.69 8.02 -19.99
C LEU A 24 -13.62 7.83 -21.18
N ARG A 25 -14.06 8.93 -21.81
CA ARG A 25 -14.87 8.86 -23.03
C ARG A 25 -14.05 8.35 -24.20
N ARG A 26 -12.82 8.86 -24.35
CA ARG A 26 -11.89 8.43 -25.40
C ARG A 26 -11.51 6.96 -25.24
N LEU A 27 -11.17 6.52 -24.02
CA LEU A 27 -10.86 5.13 -23.73
C LEU A 27 -11.96 4.15 -24.18
N ARG A 28 -13.22 4.44 -23.86
CA ARG A 28 -14.36 3.60 -24.29
C ARG A 28 -14.55 3.57 -25.81
N LEU A 29 -14.18 4.65 -26.50
CA LEU A 29 -14.22 4.70 -27.95
C LEU A 29 -13.11 3.83 -28.55
N GLU A 30 -11.89 3.95 -28.01
CA GLU A 30 -10.73 3.17 -28.44
C GLU A 30 -10.94 1.66 -28.21
N GLU A 31 -11.50 1.27 -27.06
CA GLU A 31 -11.83 -0.12 -26.73
C GLU A 31 -12.84 -0.72 -27.73
N ARG A 32 -13.92 0.02 -28.03
CA ARG A 32 -14.92 -0.42 -29.01
C ARG A 32 -14.31 -0.62 -30.39
N ARG A 33 -13.47 0.33 -30.85
CA ARG A 33 -12.79 0.25 -32.14
C ARG A 33 -11.91 -1.00 -32.24
N LEU A 34 -11.09 -1.28 -31.23
CA LEU A 34 -10.24 -2.49 -31.22
C LEU A 34 -11.08 -3.77 -31.28
N HIS A 35 -12.18 -3.81 -30.52
CA HIS A 35 -13.07 -4.96 -30.51
C HIS A 35 -13.78 -5.16 -31.86
N ASP A 36 -14.30 -4.09 -32.44
CA ASP A 36 -14.97 -4.12 -33.75
C ASP A 36 -13.99 -4.56 -34.84
N THR A 37 -12.76 -4.03 -34.84
CA THR A 37 -11.70 -4.46 -35.76
C THR A 37 -11.37 -5.94 -35.59
N TYR A 38 -11.22 -6.42 -34.35
CA TYR A 38 -10.97 -7.85 -34.11
C TYR A 38 -12.09 -8.75 -34.63
N VAL A 39 -13.35 -8.38 -34.39
CA VAL A 39 -14.51 -9.14 -34.88
C VAL A 39 -14.53 -9.16 -36.42
N ASN A 40 -14.23 -8.04 -37.06
CA ASN A 40 -14.17 -7.93 -38.52
C ASN A 40 -13.03 -8.76 -39.11
N LEU A 41 -11.81 -8.66 -38.56
CA LEU A 41 -10.65 -9.44 -39.00
C LEU A 41 -10.87 -10.94 -38.78
N THR A 42 -11.46 -11.34 -37.66
CA THR A 42 -11.82 -12.75 -37.39
C THR A 42 -12.83 -13.27 -38.41
N ARG A 43 -13.81 -12.44 -38.80
CA ARG A 43 -14.80 -12.79 -39.83
C ARG A 43 -14.15 -12.92 -41.20
N ALA A 44 -13.25 -12.01 -41.57
CA ALA A 44 -12.50 -12.05 -42.82
C ALA A 44 -11.58 -13.29 -42.91
N SER A 45 -10.87 -13.60 -41.82
CA SER A 45 -10.06 -14.82 -41.70
C SER A 45 -10.90 -16.10 -41.91
N LYS A 46 -12.08 -16.19 -41.27
CA LYS A 46 -13.00 -17.33 -41.45
C LYS A 46 -13.54 -17.46 -42.88
N LYS A 47 -13.63 -16.36 -43.63
CA LYS A 47 -14.02 -16.35 -45.05
C LYS A 47 -12.85 -16.69 -46.00
N GLN A 48 -11.68 -17.07 -45.48
CA GLN A 48 -10.45 -17.33 -46.24
C GLN A 48 -10.00 -16.13 -47.09
N THR A 49 -10.35 -14.91 -46.67
CA THR A 49 -9.84 -13.69 -47.30
C THR A 49 -8.36 -13.52 -46.93
N LEU A 50 -7.50 -13.23 -47.91
CA LEU A 50 -6.11 -12.87 -47.65
C LEU A 50 -6.09 -11.63 -46.77
N LEU A 51 -5.48 -11.75 -45.59
CA LEU A 51 -5.30 -10.65 -44.66
C LEU A 51 -3.92 -10.04 -44.85
N PRO A 52 -3.78 -8.71 -44.70
CA PRO A 52 -2.46 -8.10 -44.54
C PRO A 52 -1.72 -8.73 -43.37
N TYR A 53 -0.39 -8.83 -43.46
CA TYR A 53 0.41 -9.50 -42.43
C TYR A 53 0.24 -8.84 -41.04
N ALA A 54 0.07 -7.52 -41.03
CA ALA A 54 -0.26 -6.75 -39.83
C ALA A 54 -1.57 -7.18 -39.15
N ALA A 55 -2.58 -7.61 -39.94
CA ALA A 55 -3.86 -8.11 -39.43
C ALA A 55 -3.73 -9.51 -38.84
N GLU A 56 -3.00 -10.40 -39.49
CA GLU A 56 -2.72 -11.75 -38.96
C GLU A 56 -1.97 -11.66 -37.63
N TRP A 57 -0.93 -10.82 -37.59
CA TRP A 57 -0.15 -10.59 -36.39
C TRP A 57 -1.02 -10.06 -35.24
N LEU A 58 -1.90 -9.09 -35.51
CA LEU A 58 -2.82 -8.53 -34.52
C LEU A 58 -3.80 -9.59 -34.00
N LEU A 59 -4.35 -10.44 -34.86
CA LEU A 59 -5.25 -11.53 -34.46
C LEU A 59 -4.55 -12.52 -33.53
N ASP A 60 -3.35 -12.98 -33.90
CA ASP A 60 -2.56 -13.94 -33.13
C ASP A 60 -2.21 -13.42 -31.72
N ASN A 61 -2.09 -12.10 -31.60
CA ASN A 61 -1.64 -11.44 -30.37
C ASN A 61 -2.75 -10.65 -29.66
N PHE A 62 -4.01 -10.77 -30.09
CA PHE A 62 -5.10 -9.93 -29.59
C PHE A 62 -5.33 -10.09 -28.08
N PHE A 63 -5.02 -11.26 -27.50
CA PHE A 63 -5.07 -11.48 -26.05
C PHE A 63 -4.18 -10.52 -25.24
N VAL A 64 -3.09 -10.00 -25.82
CA VAL A 64 -2.23 -8.99 -25.19
C VAL A 64 -2.95 -7.64 -25.14
N VAL A 65 -3.65 -7.29 -26.22
CA VAL A 65 -4.49 -6.08 -26.32
C VAL A 65 -5.62 -6.15 -25.30
N GLU A 66 -6.36 -7.25 -25.23
CA GLU A 66 -7.44 -7.45 -24.26
C GLU A 66 -6.94 -7.34 -22.82
N ARG A 67 -5.78 -7.95 -22.53
CA ARG A 67 -5.14 -7.83 -21.21
C ARG A 67 -4.80 -6.38 -20.88
N ALA A 68 -4.23 -5.65 -21.84
CA ALA A 68 -3.88 -4.24 -21.65
C ALA A 68 -5.13 -3.37 -21.43
N ILE A 69 -6.20 -3.57 -22.19
CA ILE A 69 -7.49 -2.89 -21.99
C ILE A 69 -8.03 -3.15 -20.58
N ARG A 70 -8.02 -4.42 -20.14
CA ARG A 70 -8.48 -4.80 -18.80
C ARG A 70 -7.64 -4.13 -17.70
N GLN A 71 -6.31 -4.18 -17.81
CA GLN A 71 -5.41 -3.52 -16.86
C GLN A 71 -5.67 -2.01 -16.81
N VAL A 72 -5.79 -1.37 -17.97
CA VAL A 72 -6.13 0.06 -18.04
C VAL A 72 -7.46 0.31 -17.33
N ARG A 73 -8.49 -0.50 -17.54
CA ARG A 73 -9.78 -0.35 -16.84
C ARG A 73 -9.70 -0.57 -15.33
N GLU A 74 -8.91 -1.54 -14.87
CA GLU A 74 -8.72 -1.85 -13.45
C GLU A 74 -7.95 -0.73 -12.74
N ASP A 75 -6.88 -0.22 -13.37
CA ASP A 75 -6.01 0.82 -12.84
C ASP A 75 -6.61 2.24 -12.93
N LEU A 76 -7.75 2.40 -13.64
CA LEU A 76 -8.48 3.67 -13.82
C LEU A 76 -9.79 3.77 -12.98
N PRO A 77 -9.82 3.59 -11.64
CA PRO A 77 -11.03 3.82 -10.87
C PRO A 77 -11.45 5.31 -10.91
N HIS A 78 -12.76 5.58 -10.82
CA HIS A 78 -13.39 6.87 -11.13
C HIS A 78 -12.93 8.11 -10.31
N GLY A 79 -12.05 7.93 -9.31
CA GLY A 79 -11.49 9.00 -8.47
C GLY A 79 -10.06 9.42 -8.83
N TYR A 80 -9.19 8.49 -9.22
CA TYR A 80 -7.73 8.70 -9.28
C TYR A 80 -7.32 9.80 -10.28
N HIS A 81 -7.92 9.81 -11.47
CA HIS A 81 -7.58 10.79 -12.52
C HIS A 81 -8.11 12.19 -12.26
N ARG A 82 -9.14 12.36 -11.42
CA ARG A 82 -9.66 13.69 -11.08
C ARG A 82 -8.66 14.53 -10.30
N GLU A 83 -7.66 13.88 -9.72
CA GLU A 83 -6.69 14.49 -8.83
C GLU A 83 -5.36 14.77 -9.53
N LEU A 84 -5.12 14.19 -10.72
CA LEU A 84 -3.92 14.41 -11.51
C LEU A 84 -3.88 15.84 -12.09
N PRO A 85 -2.69 16.47 -12.13
CA PRO A 85 -2.53 17.75 -12.83
C PRO A 85 -2.86 17.62 -14.31
N VAL A 86 -3.65 18.54 -14.87
CA VAL A 86 -4.04 18.52 -16.29
C VAL A 86 -3.35 19.62 -17.09
N MET A 87 -3.18 19.35 -18.38
CA MET A 87 -2.62 20.27 -19.36
C MET A 87 -3.58 21.43 -19.64
N ASP A 88 -3.04 22.64 -19.77
CA ASP A 88 -3.76 23.88 -20.04
C ASP A 88 -3.56 24.40 -21.48
N ARG A 89 -2.74 23.72 -22.28
CA ARG A 89 -2.39 24.08 -23.67
C ARG A 89 -2.73 22.98 -24.67
N ALA A 90 -3.06 23.39 -25.89
CA ALA A 90 -3.29 22.49 -27.03
C ALA A 90 -2.00 21.71 -27.39
N PRO A 91 -2.10 20.49 -27.96
CA PRO A 91 -3.33 19.80 -28.39
C PRO A 91 -4.05 18.99 -27.28
N LEU A 92 -3.42 18.81 -26.11
CA LEU A 92 -3.90 17.91 -25.06
C LEU A 92 -4.65 18.62 -23.91
N VAL A 93 -5.35 19.72 -24.18
CA VAL A 93 -6.07 20.49 -23.14
C VAL A 93 -7.01 19.58 -22.34
N GLY A 94 -6.88 19.59 -21.02
CA GLY A 94 -7.72 18.81 -20.11
C GLY A 94 -7.33 17.35 -19.95
N PHE A 95 -6.29 16.86 -20.65
CA PHE A 95 -5.69 15.56 -20.38
C PHE A 95 -4.68 15.65 -19.23
N PRO A 96 -4.47 14.56 -18.45
CA PRO A 96 -3.42 14.52 -17.45
C PRO A 96 -2.04 14.82 -18.05
N ARG A 97 -1.22 15.60 -17.35
CA ARG A 97 0.15 15.92 -17.76
C ARG A 97 0.99 14.66 -17.99
N ILE A 98 0.81 13.66 -17.13
CA ILE A 98 1.46 12.37 -17.28
C ILE A 98 1.08 11.62 -18.57
N TYR A 99 -0.13 11.86 -19.11
CA TYR A 99 -0.51 11.30 -20.42
C TYR A 99 0.29 11.97 -21.55
N ALA A 100 0.51 13.28 -21.48
CA ALA A 100 1.36 13.97 -22.46
C ALA A 100 2.79 13.40 -22.45
N LEU A 101 3.34 13.13 -21.26
CA LEU A 101 4.65 12.45 -21.15
C LEU A 101 4.62 11.04 -21.77
N ALA A 102 3.55 10.28 -21.59
CA ALA A 102 3.40 8.97 -22.24
C ALA A 102 3.35 9.08 -23.77
N VAL A 103 2.66 10.10 -24.32
CA VAL A 103 2.68 10.41 -25.76
C VAL A 103 4.09 10.67 -26.25
N ASP A 104 4.86 11.50 -25.53
CA ASP A 104 6.25 11.82 -25.90
C ASP A 104 7.18 10.60 -25.82
N ILE A 105 7.00 9.75 -24.80
CA ILE A 105 7.81 8.55 -24.59
C ILE A 105 7.60 7.54 -25.71
N VAL A 106 6.33 7.25 -26.03
CA VAL A 106 5.94 6.21 -26.99
C VAL A 106 6.03 6.70 -28.43
N GLY A 107 5.76 7.97 -28.68
CA GLY A 107 5.68 8.53 -30.03
C GLY A 107 4.63 7.80 -30.87
N ASP A 108 5.00 7.51 -32.12
CA ASP A 108 4.14 6.85 -33.11
C ASP A 108 4.25 5.32 -33.12
N GLY A 109 4.97 4.72 -32.16
CA GLY A 109 5.08 3.26 -32.03
C GLY A 109 6.04 2.61 -33.04
N ARG A 110 6.84 3.40 -33.77
CA ARG A 110 7.84 2.92 -34.74
C ARG A 110 9.02 2.19 -34.10
N GLU A 111 9.25 2.37 -32.80
CA GLU A 111 10.30 1.71 -32.04
C GLU A 111 9.69 0.98 -30.83
N PRO A 112 10.22 -0.19 -30.45
CA PRO A 112 9.79 -0.86 -29.24
C PRO A 112 10.21 -0.05 -28.01
N LEU A 113 9.36 -0.04 -26.99
CA LEU A 113 9.62 0.61 -25.72
C LEU A 113 10.47 -0.31 -24.85
N ASP A 114 11.53 0.25 -24.26
CA ASP A 114 12.30 -0.38 -23.19
C ASP A 114 12.20 0.44 -21.89
N LEU A 115 12.54 -0.19 -20.75
CA LEU A 115 12.45 0.44 -19.44
C LEU A 115 13.43 1.61 -19.28
N GLU A 116 14.59 1.54 -19.92
CA GLU A 116 15.64 2.56 -19.82
C GLU A 116 15.23 3.87 -20.52
N ARG A 117 14.55 3.79 -21.66
CA ARG A 117 13.92 4.90 -22.37
C ARG A 117 12.84 5.55 -21.52
N VAL A 118 12.01 4.76 -20.85
CA VAL A 118 11.00 5.26 -19.90
C VAL A 118 11.71 6.02 -18.77
N ARG A 119 12.68 5.39 -18.10
CA ARG A 119 13.45 5.98 -16.99
C ARG A 119 14.12 7.30 -17.39
N ARG A 120 14.86 7.30 -18.51
CA ARG A 120 15.56 8.49 -19.01
C ARG A 120 14.61 9.63 -19.34
N SER A 121 13.47 9.32 -19.95
CA SER A 121 12.44 10.31 -20.29
C SER A 121 11.83 10.95 -19.05
N ILE A 122 11.53 10.15 -18.02
CA ILE A 122 11.04 10.65 -16.73
C ILE A 122 12.08 11.58 -16.11
N LEU A 123 13.33 11.14 -16.00
CA LEU A 123 14.41 11.92 -15.38
C LEU A 123 14.65 13.24 -16.13
N SER A 124 14.64 13.21 -17.47
CA SER A 124 14.76 14.41 -18.30
C SER A 124 13.61 15.39 -18.09
N TYR A 125 12.37 14.89 -18.05
CA TYR A 125 11.18 15.72 -17.79
C TYR A 125 11.25 16.40 -16.41
N GLN A 126 11.67 15.64 -15.39
CA GLN A 126 11.74 16.12 -14.01
C GLN A 126 12.81 17.18 -13.77
N GLN A 127 13.77 17.38 -14.68
CA GLN A 127 14.71 18.52 -14.61
C GLN A 127 13.99 19.87 -14.75
N ARG A 128 12.83 19.91 -15.42
CA ARG A 128 12.04 21.13 -15.61
C ARG A 128 10.92 21.23 -14.59
N GLN A 129 10.21 20.13 -14.37
CA GLN A 129 9.10 20.11 -13.44
C GLN A 129 8.95 18.74 -12.78
N PRO A 130 8.96 18.67 -11.45
CA PRO A 130 8.81 17.41 -10.74
C PRO A 130 7.43 16.80 -11.00
N LEU A 131 7.41 15.47 -11.10
CA LEU A 131 6.18 14.68 -11.17
C LEU A 131 5.74 14.33 -9.75
N THR A 132 4.43 14.34 -9.52
CA THR A 132 3.88 13.92 -8.23
C THR A 132 3.91 12.39 -8.10
N THR A 133 3.84 11.90 -6.87
CA THR A 133 3.73 10.46 -6.56
C THR A 133 2.58 9.82 -7.34
N GLY A 134 1.41 10.45 -7.32
CA GLY A 134 0.26 9.99 -8.10
C GLY A 134 0.45 10.02 -9.63
N GLU A 135 1.25 10.95 -10.17
CA GLU A 135 1.56 10.96 -11.60
C GLU A 135 2.48 9.81 -11.98
N LEU A 136 3.54 9.54 -11.21
CA LEU A 136 4.45 8.43 -11.49
C LEU A 136 3.72 7.09 -11.47
N TRP A 137 2.82 6.88 -10.50
CA TRP A 137 1.97 5.68 -10.45
C TRP A 137 0.95 5.56 -11.58
N ALA A 138 0.53 6.68 -12.18
CA ALA A 138 -0.38 6.68 -13.33
C ALA A 138 0.33 6.33 -14.65
N LEU A 139 1.65 6.46 -14.72
CA LEU A 139 2.42 6.33 -15.96
C LEU A 139 2.25 4.97 -16.68
N PRO A 140 2.28 3.80 -16.00
CA PRO A 140 2.14 2.49 -16.66
C PRO A 140 0.85 2.41 -17.47
N THR A 141 -0.24 2.87 -16.86
CA THR A 141 -1.57 2.93 -17.45
C THR A 141 -1.61 3.86 -18.66
N MET A 142 -0.95 5.03 -18.57
CA MET A 142 -0.87 5.98 -19.69
C MET A 142 -0.04 5.45 -20.86
N LEU A 143 1.06 4.75 -20.59
CA LEU A 143 1.88 4.11 -21.61
C LEU A 143 1.10 3.02 -22.33
N ARG A 144 0.41 2.13 -21.60
CA ARG A 144 -0.46 1.10 -22.18
C ARG A 144 -1.54 1.73 -23.05
N TRP A 145 -2.17 2.79 -22.58
CA TRP A 145 -3.19 3.47 -23.35
C TRP A 145 -2.62 4.08 -24.65
N ARG A 146 -1.48 4.78 -24.59
CA ARG A 146 -0.87 5.33 -25.82
C ARG A 146 -0.52 4.23 -26.84
N MET A 147 -0.05 3.07 -26.38
CA MET A 147 0.18 1.91 -27.24
C MET A 147 -1.10 1.41 -27.90
N LEU A 148 -2.21 1.33 -27.15
CA LEU A 148 -3.52 0.96 -27.70
C LEU A 148 -4.02 1.96 -28.74
N GLU A 149 -3.77 3.28 -28.54
CA GLU A 149 -4.09 4.29 -29.56
C GLU A 149 -3.28 4.10 -30.85
N ASN A 150 -2.00 3.74 -30.74
CA ASN A 150 -1.16 3.47 -31.92
C ASN A 150 -1.63 2.21 -32.67
N ILE A 151 -1.97 1.15 -31.95
CA ILE A 151 -2.56 -0.06 -32.56
C ILE A 151 -3.86 0.29 -33.28
N ASN A 152 -4.74 1.09 -32.66
CA ASN A 152 -5.99 1.52 -33.27
C ASN A 152 -5.79 2.36 -34.54
N ALA A 153 -4.82 3.28 -34.52
CA ALA A 153 -4.52 4.11 -35.67
C ALA A 153 -4.14 3.25 -36.89
N VAL A 154 -3.31 2.23 -36.68
CA VAL A 154 -2.90 1.31 -37.74
C VAL A 154 -4.04 0.35 -38.12
N ALA A 155 -4.75 -0.20 -37.13
CA ALA A 155 -5.84 -1.14 -37.33
C ALA A 155 -7.00 -0.55 -38.16
N ALA A 156 -7.22 0.77 -38.10
CA ALA A 156 -8.21 1.46 -38.93
C ALA A 156 -7.91 1.41 -40.44
N HIS A 157 -6.64 1.20 -40.83
CA HIS A 157 -6.22 1.12 -42.23
C HIS A 157 -6.08 -0.32 -42.75
N ILE A 158 -6.11 -1.32 -41.86
CA ILE A 158 -5.92 -2.75 -42.20
C ILE A 158 -7.25 -3.46 -42.47
N VAL A 159 -8.38 -2.97 -41.94
CA VAL A 159 -9.69 -3.57 -42.18
C VAL A 159 -10.09 -3.31 -43.64
N PRO A 160 -10.30 -4.36 -44.47
CA PRO A 160 -10.79 -4.16 -45.83
C PRO A 160 -12.16 -3.48 -45.78
N GLY A 161 -12.28 -2.30 -46.39
CA GLY A 161 -13.57 -1.66 -46.61
C GLY A 161 -14.43 -2.52 -47.54
N ASP A 162 -15.75 -2.57 -47.27
CA ASP A 162 -16.68 -3.38 -48.07
C ASP A 162 -17.05 -2.73 -49.41
N GLU A 163 -16.74 -1.45 -49.66
CA GLU A 163 -17.03 -0.79 -50.94
C GLU A 163 -15.92 0.21 -51.27
N GLY A 164 -15.61 0.27 -52.57
CA GLY A 164 -14.44 0.96 -53.10
C GLY A 164 -14.45 2.46 -52.86
N ASP A 165 -13.33 2.97 -52.35
CA ASP A 165 -12.92 4.35 -52.55
C ASP A 165 -11.40 4.37 -52.75
N GLU A 166 -11.06 4.96 -53.89
CA GLU A 166 -9.83 5.65 -54.32
C GLU A 166 -8.46 5.22 -53.74
N GLU A 167 -7.53 5.01 -54.68
CA GLU A 167 -6.07 4.90 -54.51
C GLU A 167 -5.48 6.05 -53.66
N THR A 168 -5.68 5.99 -52.35
CA THR A 168 -4.80 6.64 -51.40
C THR A 168 -3.59 5.74 -51.30
N GLU A 169 -2.40 6.26 -51.58
CA GLU A 169 -1.09 5.60 -51.44
C GLU A 169 -1.13 4.69 -50.21
N ALA A 170 -1.23 3.36 -50.42
CA ALA A 170 -1.41 2.42 -49.34
C ALA A 170 -0.20 2.57 -48.40
N PRO A 171 -0.39 2.88 -47.11
CA PRO A 171 0.74 3.06 -46.21
C PRO A 171 1.57 1.77 -46.20
N ASP A 172 2.90 1.90 -46.14
CA ASP A 172 3.83 0.77 -46.23
C ASP A 172 3.42 -0.34 -45.24
N GLU A 173 2.99 -1.50 -45.76
CA GLU A 173 2.49 -2.63 -44.99
C GLU A 173 3.56 -3.14 -43.99
N SER A 174 4.84 -2.98 -44.36
CA SER A 174 5.97 -3.27 -43.49
C SER A 174 6.01 -2.32 -42.28
N GLU A 175 5.77 -1.03 -42.50
CA GLU A 175 5.72 -0.03 -41.44
C GLU A 175 4.53 -0.27 -40.48
N GLN A 176 3.35 -0.56 -41.04
CA GLN A 176 2.16 -0.88 -40.24
C GLN A 176 2.37 -2.12 -39.36
N THR A 177 2.93 -3.18 -39.94
CA THR A 177 3.30 -4.40 -39.21
C THR A 177 4.27 -4.10 -38.09
N ALA A 178 5.32 -3.30 -38.38
CA ALA A 178 6.33 -2.93 -37.41
C ALA A 178 5.72 -2.19 -36.21
N VAL A 179 4.81 -1.24 -36.45
CA VAL A 179 4.13 -0.49 -35.38
C VAL A 179 3.30 -1.42 -34.48
N ILE A 180 2.49 -2.33 -35.06
CA ILE A 180 1.70 -3.28 -34.27
C ILE A 180 2.60 -4.19 -33.44
N SER A 181 3.62 -4.78 -34.07
CA SER A 181 4.56 -5.68 -33.41
C SER A 181 5.29 -4.98 -32.27
N ASN A 182 5.82 -3.79 -32.50
CA ASN A 182 6.51 -2.98 -31.49
C ASN A 182 5.60 -2.60 -30.33
N CYS A 183 4.35 -2.18 -30.61
CA CYS A 183 3.39 -1.86 -29.57
C CYS A 183 3.10 -3.08 -28.69
N ILE A 184 3.01 -4.27 -29.26
CA ILE A 184 2.66 -5.48 -28.50
C ILE A 184 3.85 -6.03 -27.73
N VAL A 185 5.06 -6.00 -28.31
CA VAL A 185 6.30 -6.27 -27.57
C VAL A 185 6.42 -5.32 -26.37
N SER A 186 6.10 -4.04 -26.57
CA SER A 186 6.09 -3.04 -25.51
C SER A 186 5.02 -3.31 -24.45
N LEU A 187 3.80 -3.69 -24.85
CA LEU A 187 2.74 -4.06 -23.89
C LEU A 187 3.13 -5.27 -23.05
N ARG A 188 3.79 -6.27 -23.63
CA ARG A 188 4.35 -7.42 -22.89
C ARG A 188 5.44 -6.98 -21.93
N MET A 189 6.36 -6.13 -22.37
CA MET A 189 7.40 -5.55 -21.52
C MET A 189 6.76 -4.85 -20.32
N LEU A 190 5.82 -3.93 -20.54
CA LEU A 190 5.12 -3.18 -19.49
C LEU A 190 4.34 -4.08 -18.51
N ALA A 191 3.88 -5.25 -18.95
CA ALA A 191 3.16 -6.20 -18.11
C ALA A 191 4.08 -7.02 -17.20
N GLY A 192 5.35 -7.20 -17.57
CA GLY A 192 6.34 -7.96 -16.81
C GLY A 192 7.26 -7.14 -15.92
N GLN A 193 7.18 -5.80 -15.95
CA GLN A 193 8.06 -4.94 -15.13
C GLN A 193 7.58 -4.81 -13.68
N ASP A 194 8.53 -4.75 -12.76
CA ASP A 194 8.27 -4.25 -11.40
C ASP A 194 8.26 -2.71 -11.40
N TRP A 195 7.06 -2.15 -11.38
CA TRP A 195 6.86 -0.70 -11.33
C TRP A 195 7.27 -0.09 -9.99
N ARG A 196 7.39 -0.88 -8.92
CA ARG A 196 7.84 -0.42 -7.60
C ARG A 196 9.29 0.04 -7.67
N GLU A 197 10.15 -0.76 -8.29
CA GLU A 197 11.57 -0.45 -8.47
C GLU A 197 11.77 0.80 -9.32
N LEU A 198 11.09 0.87 -10.47
CA LEU A 198 11.18 2.04 -11.34
C LEU A 198 10.71 3.31 -10.60
N PHE A 199 9.58 3.22 -9.90
CA PHE A 199 9.03 4.33 -9.13
C PHE A 199 10.05 4.86 -8.12
N GLU A 200 10.66 3.97 -7.32
CA GLU A 200 11.64 4.39 -6.32
C GLU A 200 12.90 5.01 -6.93
N ALA A 201 13.32 4.50 -8.09
CA ALA A 201 14.49 5.02 -8.81
C ALA A 201 14.29 6.45 -9.34
N VAL A 202 13.05 6.82 -9.69
CA VAL A 202 12.75 8.13 -10.32
C VAL A 202 12.02 9.11 -9.41
N SER A 203 11.47 8.67 -8.27
CA SER A 203 10.66 9.52 -7.39
C SER A 203 11.51 10.57 -6.66
N PRO A 204 11.23 11.87 -6.84
CA PRO A 204 11.91 12.93 -6.11
C PRO A 204 11.66 12.86 -4.60
N VAL A 205 10.43 12.50 -4.21
CA VAL A 205 10.03 12.33 -2.80
C VAL A 205 10.80 11.19 -2.16
N GLU A 206 10.91 10.05 -2.83
CA GLU A 206 11.67 8.89 -2.35
C GLU A 206 13.15 9.27 -2.11
N ARG A 207 13.77 9.95 -3.08
CA ARG A 207 15.14 10.44 -2.95
C ARG A 207 15.33 11.39 -1.77
N ILE A 208 14.34 12.23 -1.46
CA ILE A 208 14.38 13.13 -0.30
C ILE A 208 14.23 12.33 1.00
N LEU A 209 13.23 11.44 1.10
CA LEU A 209 12.98 10.66 2.31
C LEU A 209 14.14 9.69 2.63
N ARG A 210 14.87 9.20 1.63
CA ARG A 210 16.12 8.44 1.80
C ARG A 210 17.24 9.20 2.50
N ARG A 211 17.14 10.53 2.62
CA ARG A 211 18.06 11.34 3.44
C ARG A 211 17.73 11.29 4.94
N ASP A 212 16.86 10.37 5.36
CA ASP A 212 16.52 10.12 6.76
C ASP A 212 17.78 10.06 7.64
N PRO A 213 17.91 10.93 8.65
CA PRO A 213 19.12 10.98 9.45
C PRO A 213 19.30 9.74 10.33
N SER A 214 18.24 8.99 10.65
CA SER A 214 18.40 7.72 11.35
C SER A 214 18.93 6.58 10.46
N GLY A 215 18.89 6.74 9.14
CA GLY A 215 19.29 5.71 8.17
C GLY A 215 18.34 4.50 8.11
N VAL A 216 17.24 4.51 8.85
CA VAL A 216 16.31 3.37 8.94
C VAL A 216 15.38 3.32 7.73
N TYR A 217 14.95 4.47 7.19
CA TYR A 217 13.99 4.52 6.08
C TYR A 217 14.41 3.68 4.88
N ARG A 218 15.70 3.62 4.57
CA ARG A 218 16.22 2.86 3.40
C ARG A 218 16.06 1.34 3.53
N HIS A 219 15.92 0.83 4.75
CA HIS A 219 15.73 -0.60 5.06
C HIS A 219 14.28 -0.92 5.43
N MET A 220 13.35 0.01 5.19
CA MET A 220 11.92 -0.25 5.40
C MET A 220 11.33 -0.96 4.20
N ASP A 221 10.32 -1.81 4.44
CA ASP A 221 9.60 -2.47 3.35
C ASP A 221 8.89 -1.44 2.45
N PHE A 222 8.57 -1.88 1.24
CA PHE A 222 7.91 -1.03 0.26
C PHE A 222 6.61 -0.42 0.80
N GLU A 223 5.78 -1.21 1.49
CA GLU A 223 4.48 -0.78 2.03
C GLU A 223 4.62 0.35 3.06
N THR A 224 5.62 0.26 3.94
CA THR A 224 5.89 1.31 4.94
C THR A 224 6.37 2.59 4.28
N ARG A 225 7.28 2.49 3.31
CA ARG A 225 7.78 3.65 2.57
C ARG A 225 6.66 4.30 1.75
N ASP A 226 5.80 3.50 1.13
CA ASP A 226 4.65 3.99 0.38
C ASP A 226 3.67 4.75 1.26
N ARG A 227 3.38 4.21 2.45
CA ARG A 227 2.58 4.92 3.44
C ARG A 227 3.18 6.27 3.85
N TYR A 228 4.50 6.42 3.88
CA TYR A 228 5.14 7.69 4.21
C TYR A 228 4.96 8.68 3.06
N ARG A 229 5.10 8.22 1.82
CA ARG A 229 4.83 9.00 0.60
C ARG A 229 3.36 9.42 0.50
N ASP A 230 2.41 8.54 0.84
CA ASP A 230 0.98 8.85 0.91
C ASP A 230 0.68 10.01 1.87
N VAL A 231 1.36 10.05 3.02
CA VAL A 231 1.21 11.15 3.99
C VAL A 231 1.76 12.45 3.42
N VAL A 232 2.91 12.41 2.75
CA VAL A 232 3.49 13.56 2.06
C VAL A 232 2.52 14.09 1.01
N GLU A 233 1.97 13.21 0.18
CA GLU A 233 0.96 13.54 -0.83
C GLU A 233 -0.30 14.15 -0.18
N GLU A 234 -0.83 13.55 0.89
CA GLU A 234 -2.00 14.05 1.63
C GLU A 234 -1.79 15.51 2.09
N LEU A 235 -0.64 15.79 2.69
CA LEU A 235 -0.27 17.09 3.21
C LEU A 235 -0.04 18.11 2.08
N ALA A 236 0.69 17.73 1.04
CA ALA A 236 0.95 18.56 -0.13
C ALA A 236 -0.37 18.96 -0.83
N ARG A 237 -1.27 17.99 -1.02
CA ARG A 237 -2.56 18.17 -1.67
C ARG A 237 -3.45 19.20 -0.95
N ARG A 238 -3.39 19.22 0.38
CA ARG A 238 -4.23 20.06 1.25
C ARG A 238 -3.64 21.45 1.50
N THR A 239 -2.32 21.57 1.48
CA THR A 239 -1.61 22.84 1.69
C THR A 239 -1.37 23.60 0.39
N GLY A 240 -1.39 22.90 -0.76
CA GLY A 240 -1.02 23.45 -2.06
C GLY A 240 0.49 23.56 -2.26
N LEU A 241 1.29 23.07 -1.32
CA LEU A 241 2.74 22.92 -1.46
C LEU A 241 3.07 21.72 -2.37
N GLY A 242 4.26 21.72 -2.96
CA GLY A 242 4.78 20.55 -3.66
C GLY A 242 5.11 19.41 -2.68
N GLU A 243 5.00 18.16 -3.14
CA GLU A 243 5.32 16.97 -2.33
C GLU A 243 6.75 16.99 -1.82
N GLU A 244 7.70 17.40 -2.67
CA GLU A 244 9.12 17.56 -2.29
C GLU A 244 9.31 18.55 -1.15
N ALA A 245 8.57 19.66 -1.15
CA ALA A 245 8.67 20.67 -0.10
C ALA A 245 8.20 20.10 1.25
N VAL A 246 7.11 19.33 1.25
CA VAL A 246 6.61 18.65 2.46
C VAL A 246 7.60 17.58 2.94
N ALA A 247 8.14 16.77 2.03
CA ALA A 247 9.15 15.76 2.35
C ALA A 247 10.42 16.39 2.94
N LEU A 248 10.88 17.51 2.38
CA LEU A 248 12.02 18.26 2.91
C LEU A 248 11.76 18.79 4.33
N GLU A 249 10.57 19.30 4.62
CA GLU A 249 10.22 19.74 5.98
C GLU A 249 10.20 18.58 6.98
N ALA A 250 9.79 17.37 6.56
CA ALA A 250 9.87 16.18 7.40
C ALA A 250 11.31 15.76 7.70
N VAL A 251 12.20 15.80 6.68
CA VAL A 251 13.64 15.51 6.85
C VAL A 251 14.31 16.55 7.75
N LYS A 252 14.04 17.85 7.55
CA LYS A 252 14.59 18.92 8.39
C LYS A 252 14.24 18.75 9.86
N LEU A 253 12.99 18.37 10.15
CA LEU A 253 12.56 18.10 11.53
C LEU A 253 13.35 16.95 12.18
N ALA A 254 13.56 15.88 11.43
CA ALA A 254 14.36 14.74 11.89
C ALA A 254 15.85 15.12 12.06
N GLU A 255 16.39 15.95 11.16
CA GLU A 255 17.78 16.45 11.23
C GLU A 255 17.98 17.37 12.44
N GLU A 256 17.04 18.28 12.71
CA GLU A 256 17.05 19.15 13.88
C GLU A 256 17.04 18.32 15.18
N GLN A 257 16.20 17.28 15.23
CA GLN A 257 16.16 16.42 16.41
C GLN A 257 17.46 15.65 16.60
N ARG A 258 18.06 15.11 15.53
CA ARG A 258 19.36 14.44 15.62
C ARG A 258 20.46 15.38 16.12
N ARG A 259 20.43 16.66 15.74
CA ARG A 259 21.38 17.66 16.26
C ARG A 259 21.19 17.90 17.75
N LEU A 260 19.95 18.06 18.19
CA LEU A 260 19.63 18.21 19.62
C LEU A 260 20.08 16.99 20.45
N ASP A 261 19.90 15.79 19.90
CA ASP A 261 20.33 14.56 20.57
C ASP A 261 21.87 14.45 20.64
N ALA A 262 22.58 14.98 19.63
CA ALA A 262 24.05 15.00 19.60
C ALA A 262 24.67 16.04 20.57
N GLU A 263 23.96 17.13 20.85
CA GLU A 263 24.37 18.14 21.85
C GLU A 263 24.10 17.68 23.29
N CYS A 264 23.16 16.76 23.48
CA CYS A 264 22.92 16.11 24.77
C CYS A 264 23.98 15.02 24.99
N ASP A 265 25.02 15.36 25.76
CA ASP A 265 26.17 14.53 26.14
C ASP A 265 25.82 13.33 27.06
N GLN A 266 24.74 12.61 26.75
CA GLN A 266 24.47 11.30 27.33
C GLN A 266 25.05 10.25 26.39
N PRO A 267 26.01 9.42 26.84
CA PRO A 267 26.51 8.32 26.02
C PRO A 267 25.32 7.40 25.74
N LEU A 268 24.83 7.46 24.51
CA LEU A 268 23.98 6.43 23.94
C LEU A 268 24.72 5.12 24.19
N ARG A 269 24.15 4.25 25.04
CA ARG A 269 24.64 2.87 25.20
C ARG A 269 24.88 2.30 23.80
N GLU A 270 25.97 1.58 23.56
CA GLU A 270 26.16 0.87 22.29
C GLU A 270 24.87 0.08 21.96
N GLY A 271 24.23 0.41 20.83
CA GLY A 271 22.94 -0.15 20.42
C GLY A 271 21.68 0.59 20.91
N ALA A 272 21.80 1.74 21.58
CA ALA A 272 20.67 2.61 21.86
C ALA A 272 20.18 3.24 20.55
N ILE A 273 18.99 2.81 20.12
CA ILE A 273 18.28 3.33 18.95
C ILE A 273 18.31 4.87 19.04
N ALA A 274 18.81 5.53 17.98
CA ALA A 274 18.70 6.98 17.83
C ALA A 274 17.31 7.43 18.29
N SER A 275 17.22 8.55 19.01
CA SER A 275 15.94 9.04 19.54
C SER A 275 14.85 8.83 18.50
N ARG A 276 13.72 8.23 18.86
CA ARG A 276 12.67 7.90 17.88
C ARG A 276 12.26 9.12 17.05
N ALA A 277 12.45 10.32 17.61
CA ALA A 277 12.17 11.59 16.97
C ALA A 277 13.22 12.01 15.90
N ALA A 278 14.41 11.41 15.86
CA ALA A 278 15.40 11.59 14.79
C ALA A 278 15.08 10.78 13.52
N HIS A 279 14.01 9.99 13.50
CA HIS A 279 13.55 9.28 12.31
C HIS A 279 12.38 10.02 11.64
N ILE A 280 12.38 10.11 10.30
CA ILE A 280 11.33 10.82 9.55
C ILE A 280 9.92 10.29 9.80
N GLY A 281 9.76 8.98 10.02
CA GLY A 281 8.47 8.35 10.32
C GLY A 281 7.80 8.90 11.57
N TYR A 282 8.57 9.35 12.56
CA TYR A 282 8.00 9.99 13.75
C TYR A 282 7.25 11.29 13.41
N HIS A 283 7.75 12.05 12.45
CA HIS A 283 7.16 13.29 11.97
C HIS A 283 6.07 13.08 10.91
N LEU A 284 6.04 11.95 10.21
CA LEU A 284 5.01 11.67 9.21
C LEU A 284 3.79 10.94 9.82
N VAL A 285 4.01 9.86 10.57
CA VAL A 285 2.94 8.95 11.01
C VAL A 285 2.68 8.93 12.51
N ASP A 286 3.58 9.49 13.33
CA ASP A 286 3.49 9.43 14.80
C ASP A 286 3.33 10.82 15.47
N LYS A 287 3.72 10.96 16.74
CA LYS A 287 3.53 12.15 17.58
C LYS A 287 4.14 13.43 17.00
N GLY A 288 5.23 13.32 16.24
CA GLY A 288 5.89 14.44 15.56
C GLY A 288 5.05 15.08 14.45
N ARG A 289 3.98 14.41 13.99
CA ARG A 289 3.11 14.90 12.90
C ARG A 289 2.50 16.27 13.15
N ARG A 290 2.19 16.63 14.40
CA ARG A 290 1.63 17.95 14.70
C ARG A 290 2.61 19.08 14.41
N GLU A 291 3.90 18.83 14.59
CA GLU A 291 4.93 19.83 14.29
C GLU A 291 5.05 20.03 12.78
N LEU A 292 5.12 18.94 12.01
CA LEU A 292 5.14 19.00 10.56
C LEU A 292 3.92 19.76 10.03
N GLU A 293 2.72 19.42 10.51
CA GLU A 293 1.47 20.11 10.14
C GLU A 293 1.50 21.62 10.40
N ARG A 294 2.13 22.07 11.50
CA ARG A 294 2.31 23.49 11.79
C ARG A 294 3.23 24.16 10.77
N ARG A 295 4.37 23.55 10.45
CA ARG A 295 5.35 24.08 9.47
C ARG A 295 4.76 24.22 8.08
N VAL A 296 4.03 23.21 7.62
CA VAL A 296 3.38 23.23 6.30
C VAL A 296 2.05 23.98 6.29
N ARG A 297 1.63 24.56 7.43
CA ARG A 297 0.36 25.29 7.61
C ARG A 297 -0.87 24.45 7.22
N TYR A 298 -0.84 23.16 7.53
CA TYR A 298 -1.92 22.23 7.25
C TYR A 298 -3.15 22.51 8.13
N ARG A 299 -4.32 22.58 7.50
CA ARG A 299 -5.61 22.70 8.19
C ARG A 299 -6.35 21.35 8.11
N PRO A 300 -6.51 20.62 9.22
CA PRO A 300 -7.15 19.31 9.19
C PRO A 300 -8.65 19.43 8.84
N PRO A 301 -9.20 18.51 8.03
CA PRO A 301 -10.64 18.43 7.82
C PRO A 301 -11.36 17.98 9.10
N ILE A 302 -12.66 18.23 9.20
CA ILE A 302 -13.51 17.82 10.34
C ILE A 302 -13.39 16.32 10.61
N SER A 303 -13.31 15.49 9.57
CA SER A 303 -13.11 14.05 9.69
C SER A 303 -11.76 13.66 10.32
N ALA A 304 -10.71 14.46 10.12
CA ALA A 304 -9.43 14.25 10.78
C ALA A 304 -9.49 14.71 12.24
N LEU A 305 -10.24 15.78 12.54
CA LEU A 305 -10.45 16.27 13.90
C LEU A 305 -11.21 15.26 14.76
N SER A 306 -12.30 14.67 14.24
CA SER A 306 -13.06 13.63 14.97
C SER A 306 -12.19 12.40 15.26
N ARG A 307 -11.42 11.91 14.28
CA ARG A 307 -10.45 10.82 14.47
C ARG A 307 -9.40 11.15 15.54
N ARG A 308 -8.91 12.39 15.59
CA ARG A 308 -7.95 12.84 16.61
C ARG A 308 -8.57 12.84 18.00
N LEU A 309 -9.81 13.31 18.12
CA LEU A 309 -10.52 13.34 19.39
C LEU A 309 -10.75 11.92 19.93
N MET A 310 -11.23 11.01 19.08
CA MET A 310 -11.43 9.59 19.42
C MET A 310 -10.14 8.91 19.87
N ARG A 311 -9.00 9.21 19.22
CA ARG A 311 -7.69 8.67 19.62
C ARG A 311 -7.12 9.33 20.88
N ARG A 312 -7.45 10.59 21.16
CA ARG A 312 -6.95 11.31 22.33
C ARG A 312 -7.67 10.89 23.62
N PHE A 313 -8.97 10.63 23.52
CA PHE A 313 -9.80 10.25 24.66
C PHE A 313 -10.62 8.99 24.34
N PRO A 314 -9.96 7.82 24.16
CA PRO A 314 -10.62 6.61 23.68
C PRO A 314 -11.73 6.15 24.64
N LEU A 315 -11.46 6.15 25.94
CA LEU A 315 -12.43 5.72 26.95
C LEU A 315 -13.66 6.66 27.00
N VAL A 316 -13.44 7.97 26.99
CA VAL A 316 -14.54 8.96 27.03
C VAL A 316 -15.37 8.92 25.76
N THR A 317 -14.74 8.82 24.59
CA THR A 317 -15.50 8.75 23.32
C THR A 317 -16.25 7.43 23.17
N TYR A 318 -15.66 6.30 23.59
CA TYR A 318 -16.31 5.00 23.50
C TYR A 318 -17.42 4.81 24.53
N LEU A 319 -17.10 4.93 25.83
CA LEU A 319 -18.08 4.74 26.91
C LEU A 319 -19.10 5.89 26.95
N GLY A 320 -18.65 7.13 26.75
CA GLY A 320 -19.55 8.28 26.71
C GLY A 320 -20.46 8.26 25.49
N GLY A 321 -19.95 7.88 24.31
CA GLY A 321 -20.77 7.70 23.11
C GLY A 321 -21.79 6.58 23.26
N SER A 322 -21.39 5.44 23.83
CA SER A 322 -22.28 4.30 24.10
C SER A 322 -23.34 4.65 25.15
N GLY A 323 -22.95 5.32 26.23
CA GLY A 323 -23.85 5.75 27.29
C GLY A 323 -24.85 6.80 26.81
N LEU A 324 -24.39 7.81 26.04
CA LEU A 324 -25.26 8.83 25.46
C LEU A 324 -26.28 8.22 24.50
N LEU A 325 -25.83 7.34 23.60
CA LEU A 325 -26.71 6.68 22.64
C LEU A 325 -27.71 5.77 23.35
N GLY A 326 -27.27 5.00 24.35
CA GLY A 326 -28.15 4.16 25.17
C GLY A 326 -29.19 4.99 25.91
N ALA A 327 -28.79 6.12 26.51
CA ALA A 327 -29.70 7.04 27.17
C ALA A 327 -30.72 7.64 26.20
N LEU A 328 -30.29 8.06 25.00
CA LEU A 328 -31.19 8.57 23.96
C LEU A 328 -32.24 7.53 23.53
N ILE A 329 -31.85 6.27 23.40
CA ILE A 329 -32.78 5.17 23.10
C ILE A 329 -33.80 5.00 24.23
N ILE A 330 -33.35 4.94 25.49
CA ILE A 330 -34.23 4.79 26.66
C ILE A 330 -35.19 5.98 26.77
N VAL A 331 -34.69 7.21 26.63
CA VAL A 331 -35.52 8.43 26.65
C VAL A 331 -36.56 8.39 25.53
N GLY A 332 -36.19 7.97 24.31
CA GLY A 332 -37.13 7.82 23.20
C GLY A 332 -38.24 6.79 23.49
N LEU A 333 -37.90 5.65 24.09
CA LEU A 333 -38.86 4.61 24.47
C LEU A 333 -39.78 5.07 25.61
N CYS A 334 -39.24 5.75 26.62
CA CYS A 334 -40.04 6.34 27.70
C CYS A 334 -40.99 7.43 27.17
N TYR A 335 -40.50 8.28 26.26
CA TYR A 335 -41.34 9.30 25.61
C TYR A 335 -42.48 8.65 24.81
N TYR A 336 -42.18 7.62 24.02
CA TYR A 336 -43.20 6.86 23.30
C TYR A 336 -44.24 6.25 24.26
N ALA A 337 -43.80 5.65 25.37
CA ALA A 337 -44.70 5.09 26.39
C ALA A 337 -45.60 6.15 27.02
N THR A 338 -45.08 7.36 27.30
CA THR A 338 -45.91 8.48 27.79
C THR A 338 -46.90 8.97 26.72
N ALA A 339 -46.49 9.09 25.47
CA ALA A 339 -47.34 9.54 24.37
C ALA A 339 -48.45 8.53 24.04
N ALA A 340 -48.22 7.24 24.30
CA ALA A 340 -49.21 6.18 24.18
C ALA A 340 -50.21 6.12 25.36
N GLY A 341 -50.14 7.07 26.31
CA GLY A 341 -51.02 7.11 27.48
C GLY A 341 -50.57 6.23 28.65
N GLY A 342 -49.31 5.79 28.66
CA GLY A 342 -48.76 4.96 29.73
C GLY A 342 -48.73 5.67 31.08
N THR A 343 -49.10 4.94 32.14
CA THR A 343 -48.98 5.41 33.53
C THR A 343 -47.51 5.54 33.94
N LEU A 344 -47.22 6.35 34.97
CA LEU A 344 -45.85 6.54 35.48
C LEU A 344 -45.14 5.20 35.78
N GLY A 345 -45.85 4.24 36.38
CA GLY A 345 -45.30 2.91 36.68
C GLY A 345 -44.95 2.10 35.42
N GLN A 346 -45.78 2.18 34.37
CA GLN A 346 -45.50 1.52 33.09
C GLN A 346 -44.31 2.15 32.38
N VAL A 347 -44.15 3.48 32.43
CA VAL A 347 -43.00 4.18 31.85
C VAL A 347 -41.70 3.80 32.56
N LEU A 348 -41.71 3.73 33.89
CA LEU A 348 -40.55 3.27 34.68
C LEU A 348 -40.19 1.81 34.37
N LEU A 349 -41.19 0.93 34.22
CA LEU A 349 -40.99 -0.46 33.82
C LEU A 349 -40.37 -0.58 32.42
N VAL A 350 -40.87 0.19 31.45
CA VAL A 350 -40.31 0.26 30.09
C VAL A 350 -38.86 0.73 30.15
N GLY A 351 -38.56 1.79 30.90
CA GLY A 351 -37.21 2.29 31.07
C GLY A 351 -36.25 1.22 31.62
N ALA A 352 -36.67 0.54 32.69
CA ALA A 352 -35.88 -0.51 33.34
C ALA A 352 -35.63 -1.72 32.42
N LEU A 353 -36.67 -2.23 31.75
CA LEU A 353 -36.55 -3.36 30.81
C LEU A 353 -35.75 -2.98 29.56
N SER A 354 -35.73 -1.70 29.19
CA SER A 354 -35.00 -1.22 28.00
C SER A 354 -33.50 -1.05 28.23
N VAL A 355 -33.00 -1.04 29.48
CA VAL A 355 -31.57 -0.81 29.76
C VAL A 355 -30.67 -1.81 29.03
N LEU A 356 -30.96 -3.11 29.15
CA LEU A 356 -30.18 -4.16 28.51
C LEU A 356 -30.23 -4.08 26.97
N PRO A 357 -31.39 -4.09 26.29
CA PRO A 357 -31.43 -4.02 24.84
C PRO A 357 -30.91 -2.68 24.29
N ALA A 358 -31.16 -1.55 24.97
CA ALA A 358 -30.63 -0.25 24.55
C ALA A 358 -29.11 -0.18 24.67
N SER A 359 -28.53 -0.73 25.74
CA SER A 359 -27.07 -0.79 25.90
C SER A 359 -26.42 -1.69 24.84
N ALA A 360 -27.00 -2.85 24.54
CA ALA A 360 -26.52 -3.75 23.51
C ALA A 360 -26.60 -3.11 22.10
N ALA A 361 -27.71 -2.44 21.78
CA ALA A 361 -27.86 -1.71 20.52
C ALA A 361 -26.86 -0.56 20.41
N ALA A 362 -26.66 0.20 21.49
CA ALA A 362 -25.72 1.31 21.53
C ALA A 362 -24.28 0.85 21.32
N VAL A 363 -23.83 -0.19 22.04
CA VAL A 363 -22.48 -0.75 21.88
C VAL A 363 -22.25 -1.26 20.46
N ASN A 364 -23.21 -1.97 19.86
CA ASN A 364 -23.08 -2.46 18.48
C ASN A 364 -22.99 -1.31 17.46
N LEU A 365 -23.80 -0.27 17.61
CA LEU A 365 -23.75 0.88 16.73
C LEU A 365 -22.43 1.65 16.90
N ILE A 366 -21.98 1.88 18.13
CA ILE A 366 -20.69 2.51 18.40
C ILE A 366 -19.54 1.69 17.82
N ASN A 367 -19.53 0.36 17.98
CA ASN A 367 -18.54 -0.51 17.36
C ASN A 367 -18.51 -0.35 15.84
N THR A 368 -19.68 -0.31 15.20
CA THR A 368 -19.80 -0.10 13.74
C THR A 368 -19.29 1.29 13.31
N VAL A 369 -19.58 2.33 14.08
CA VAL A 369 -19.11 3.70 13.81
C VAL A 369 -17.60 3.79 14.01
N VAL A 370 -17.07 3.24 15.10
CA VAL A 370 -15.64 3.25 15.43
C VAL A 370 -14.84 2.53 14.34
N THR A 371 -15.25 1.33 13.94
CA THR A 371 -14.58 0.53 12.90
C THR A 371 -14.62 1.18 11.51
N ARG A 372 -15.67 1.96 11.20
CA ARG A 372 -15.72 2.75 9.95
C ARG A 372 -14.89 4.03 9.99
N ILE A 373 -14.76 4.68 11.14
CA ILE A 373 -14.08 5.98 11.27
C ILE A 373 -12.56 5.80 11.52
N LEU A 374 -12.17 4.79 12.28
CA LEU A 374 -10.78 4.51 12.65
C LEU A 374 -10.22 3.41 11.75
N PRO A 375 -9.47 3.75 10.69
CA PRO A 375 -8.79 2.74 9.90
C PRO A 375 -7.72 2.03 10.73
N ALA A 376 -7.48 0.75 10.40
CA ALA A 376 -6.36 -0.01 10.91
C ALA A 376 -5.05 0.74 10.64
N ARG A 377 -4.15 0.73 11.62
CA ARG A 377 -2.81 1.31 11.48
C ARG A 377 -1.83 0.16 11.32
N PRO A 378 -1.33 -0.14 10.11
CA PRO A 378 -0.25 -1.10 9.97
C PRO A 378 0.95 -0.62 10.79
N LEU A 379 1.72 -1.54 11.35
CA LEU A 379 2.97 -1.19 11.99
C LEU A 379 4.04 -1.03 10.89
N PRO A 380 4.91 0.00 10.97
CA PRO A 380 6.09 0.09 10.12
C PRO A 380 6.90 -1.20 10.18
N ARG A 381 7.34 -1.70 9.04
CA ARG A 381 8.15 -2.91 8.90
C ARG A 381 9.50 -2.59 8.26
N LEU A 382 10.47 -3.41 8.59
CA LEU A 382 11.76 -3.46 7.89
C LEU A 382 11.67 -4.46 6.75
N ASP A 383 12.50 -4.26 5.74
CA ASP A 383 12.68 -5.14 4.60
C ASP A 383 13.78 -6.15 4.93
N PHE A 384 13.43 -7.43 4.94
CA PHE A 384 14.33 -8.56 5.14
C PHE A 384 14.02 -9.69 4.15
N ASP A 385 13.55 -9.33 2.94
CA ASP A 385 13.23 -10.30 1.89
C ASP A 385 14.46 -11.14 1.47
N ASP A 386 15.67 -10.56 1.59
CA ASP A 386 16.96 -11.22 1.33
C ASP A 386 17.54 -11.96 2.58
N GLY A 387 16.83 -11.97 3.70
CA GLY A 387 17.26 -12.53 4.97
C GLY A 387 17.73 -11.51 6.01
N LEU A 388 18.08 -11.99 7.20
CA LEU A 388 18.55 -11.17 8.32
C LEU A 388 20.05 -10.92 8.26
N ASP A 389 20.47 -9.75 8.75
CA ASP A 389 21.88 -9.40 8.94
C ASP A 389 22.40 -9.78 10.33
N PRO A 390 23.74 -9.93 10.52
CA PRO A 390 24.33 -10.19 11.84
C PRO A 390 23.95 -9.16 12.92
N GLU A 391 23.70 -7.91 12.52
CA GLU A 391 23.29 -6.83 13.42
C GLU A 391 21.82 -6.95 13.87
N ASN A 392 20.99 -7.63 13.08
CA ASN A 392 19.55 -7.80 13.30
C ASN A 392 19.17 -9.25 13.70
N ARG A 393 20.10 -9.97 14.34
CA ARG A 393 19.85 -11.31 14.89
C ARG A 393 18.60 -11.32 15.75
N THR A 394 17.69 -12.22 15.42
CA THR A 394 16.35 -12.22 15.99
C THR A 394 16.05 -13.57 16.63
N MET A 395 15.38 -13.54 17.78
CA MET A 395 14.85 -14.74 18.43
C MET A 395 13.33 -14.62 18.56
N VAL A 396 12.61 -15.60 17.99
CA VAL A 396 11.17 -15.75 18.18
C VAL A 396 10.95 -16.59 19.44
N VAL A 397 10.42 -15.96 20.48
CA VAL A 397 10.14 -16.62 21.76
C VAL A 397 8.65 -16.96 21.85
N ILE A 398 8.32 -18.24 21.99
CA ILE A 398 6.97 -18.75 22.15
C ILE A 398 6.73 -19.01 23.65
N PRO A 399 5.91 -18.19 24.34
CA PRO A 399 5.52 -18.47 25.71
C PRO A 399 4.54 -19.64 25.76
N ALA A 400 4.75 -20.60 26.66
CA ALA A 400 3.92 -21.79 26.80
C ALA A 400 3.86 -22.32 28.23
N LEU A 401 2.74 -22.95 28.59
CA LEU A 401 2.60 -23.68 29.86
C LEU A 401 2.87 -25.17 29.63
N LEU A 402 3.72 -25.77 30.46
CA LEU A 402 3.93 -27.21 30.48
C LEU A 402 2.87 -27.89 31.33
N SER A 403 1.75 -28.22 30.69
CA SER A 403 0.59 -28.86 31.36
C SER A 403 0.59 -30.39 31.20
N SER A 404 1.04 -30.92 30.06
CA SER A 404 1.08 -32.36 29.81
C SER A 404 2.18 -32.76 28.83
N GLY A 405 2.54 -34.04 28.82
CA GLY A 405 3.54 -34.56 27.90
C GLY A 405 3.11 -34.46 26.43
N ARG A 406 1.81 -34.52 26.13
CA ARG A 406 1.29 -34.32 24.76
C ARG A 406 1.47 -32.88 24.30
N ASP A 407 1.25 -31.91 25.19
CA ASP A 407 1.42 -30.49 24.88
C ASP A 407 2.88 -30.18 24.57
N VAL A 408 3.82 -30.75 25.34
CA VAL A 408 5.26 -30.66 25.06
C VAL A 408 5.56 -31.10 23.63
N VAL A 409 5.08 -32.28 23.22
CA VAL A 409 5.30 -32.81 21.86
C VAL A 409 4.73 -31.86 20.80
N SER A 410 3.54 -31.30 21.03
CA SER A 410 2.92 -30.35 20.12
C SER A 410 3.71 -29.04 20.02
N LEU A 411 4.25 -28.52 21.14
CA LEU A 411 5.05 -27.31 21.16
C LEU A 411 6.36 -27.47 20.40
N ILE A 412 7.01 -28.63 20.53
CA ILE A 412 8.23 -28.96 19.78
C ILE A 412 7.94 -29.04 18.27
N ALA A 413 6.85 -29.71 17.87
CA ALA A 413 6.45 -29.78 16.45
C ALA A 413 6.10 -28.39 15.88
N GLN A 414 5.46 -27.53 16.68
CA GLN A 414 5.16 -26.16 16.28
C GLN A 414 6.43 -25.33 16.08
N LEU A 415 7.41 -25.43 16.98
CA LEU A 415 8.72 -24.78 16.83
C LEU A 415 9.42 -25.21 15.54
N GLU A 416 9.42 -26.51 15.25
CA GLU A 416 10.00 -27.05 14.03
C GLU A 416 9.31 -26.49 12.78
N SER A 417 7.97 -26.47 12.77
CA SER A 417 7.20 -25.89 11.66
C SER A 417 7.53 -24.41 11.44
N HIS A 418 7.71 -23.63 12.51
CA HIS A 418 8.07 -22.22 12.39
C HIS A 418 9.48 -22.04 11.80
N HIS A 419 10.43 -22.91 12.15
CA HIS A 419 11.77 -22.88 11.58
C HIS A 419 11.79 -23.24 10.09
N VAL A 420 11.11 -24.32 9.68
CA VAL A 420 11.10 -24.77 8.28
C VAL A 420 10.46 -23.75 7.33
N VAL A 421 9.47 -23.00 7.81
CA VAL A 421 8.83 -21.94 7.01
C VAL A 421 9.70 -20.67 6.94
N ASN A 422 10.62 -20.48 7.89
CA ASN A 422 11.43 -19.28 8.04
C ASN A 422 12.90 -19.67 8.19
N GLU A 423 13.47 -20.24 7.14
CA GLU A 423 14.87 -20.66 7.14
C GLU A 423 15.79 -19.44 6.99
N ASP A 424 16.43 -19.05 8.09
CA ASP A 424 17.44 -17.98 8.12
C ASP A 424 18.52 -18.32 9.17
N TRP A 425 19.77 -17.97 8.87
CA TRP A 425 20.91 -18.26 9.73
C TRP A 425 20.90 -17.51 11.06
N TYR A 426 20.37 -16.28 11.06
CA TYR A 426 20.33 -15.37 12.20
C TYR A 426 18.97 -15.34 12.90
N LEU A 427 18.04 -16.19 12.47
CA LEU A 427 16.77 -16.43 13.14
C LEU A 427 16.86 -17.61 14.10
N HIS A 428 16.48 -17.37 15.35
CA HIS A 428 16.48 -18.38 16.41
C HIS A 428 15.08 -18.54 16.99
N PHE A 429 14.80 -19.70 17.56
CA PHE A 429 13.52 -20.01 18.18
C PHE A 429 13.71 -20.41 19.64
N GLY A 430 12.94 -19.80 20.53
CA GLY A 430 12.97 -20.07 21.96
C GLY A 430 11.61 -20.49 22.48
N LEU A 431 11.56 -21.51 23.35
CA LEU A 431 10.38 -21.80 24.14
C LEU A 431 10.56 -21.18 25.52
N LEU A 432 9.68 -20.27 25.92
CA LEU A 432 9.64 -19.72 27.29
C LEU A 432 8.54 -20.43 28.05
N THR A 433 8.93 -21.31 28.97
CA THR A 433 8.03 -22.26 29.61
C THR A 433 7.85 -22.00 31.09
N ASP A 434 6.59 -22.06 31.52
CA ASP A 434 6.21 -22.00 32.93
C ASP A 434 5.37 -23.26 33.24
N PHE A 435 5.25 -23.66 34.50
CA PHE A 435 4.33 -24.74 34.88
C PHE A 435 2.93 -24.20 35.19
N ALA A 436 1.90 -25.04 35.07
CA ALA A 436 0.57 -24.71 35.56
C ALA A 436 0.56 -24.44 37.07
N ASP A 437 -0.37 -23.59 37.53
CA ASP A 437 -0.52 -23.23 38.94
C ASP A 437 -0.73 -24.46 39.83
N ALA A 438 -0.07 -24.49 40.98
CA ALA A 438 -0.07 -25.65 41.86
C ALA A 438 -0.12 -25.28 43.35
N PRO A 439 -0.61 -26.19 44.21
CA PRO A 439 -0.60 -25.98 45.67
C PRO A 439 0.80 -26.10 46.30
N ARG A 440 1.79 -26.60 45.55
CA ARG A 440 3.19 -26.77 45.98
C ARG A 440 4.13 -26.20 44.93
N GLU A 441 5.32 -25.78 45.36
CA GLU A 441 6.37 -25.25 44.48
C GLU A 441 6.77 -26.27 43.40
N THR A 442 6.90 -27.54 43.78
CA THR A 442 7.24 -28.65 42.88
C THR A 442 6.18 -29.74 42.97
N MET A 443 5.71 -30.18 41.81
CA MET A 443 4.81 -31.30 41.62
C MET A 443 5.59 -32.50 41.06
N PRO A 444 5.12 -33.75 41.29
CA PRO A 444 5.85 -34.95 40.85
C PRO A 444 6.06 -35.04 39.33
N GLU A 445 5.16 -34.47 38.54
CA GLU A 445 5.16 -34.55 37.06
C GLU A 445 6.08 -33.50 36.41
N ASP A 446 6.42 -32.43 37.13
CA ASP A 446 7.18 -31.28 36.62
C ASP A 446 8.53 -31.70 36.01
N ALA A 447 9.23 -32.61 36.70
CA ALA A 447 10.54 -33.08 36.26
C ALA A 447 10.47 -33.90 34.96
N ASP A 448 9.39 -34.67 34.75
CA ASP A 448 9.19 -35.43 33.52
C ASP A 448 8.84 -34.52 32.34
N LEU A 449 7.97 -33.54 32.56
CA LEU A 449 7.59 -32.55 31.53
C LEU A 449 8.79 -31.73 31.08
N LEU A 450 9.58 -31.22 32.02
CA LEU A 450 10.76 -30.43 31.70
C LEU A 450 11.85 -31.27 31.00
N ARG A 451 12.01 -32.54 31.40
CA ARG A 451 12.90 -33.48 30.71
C ARG A 451 12.47 -33.70 29.26
N LYS A 452 11.19 -34.00 29.01
CA LYS A 452 10.65 -34.18 27.65
C LYS A 452 10.85 -32.94 26.78
N ALA A 453 10.63 -31.74 27.35
CA ALA A 453 10.84 -30.50 26.62
C ALA A 453 12.33 -30.30 26.27
N ARG A 454 13.24 -30.58 27.20
CA ARG A 454 14.69 -30.54 26.96
C ARG A 454 15.11 -31.51 25.86
N GLU A 455 14.71 -32.77 25.98
CA GLU A 455 15.02 -33.82 25.00
C GLU A 455 14.49 -33.46 23.60
N GLY A 456 13.29 -32.90 23.50
CA GLY A 456 12.72 -32.43 22.25
C GLY A 456 13.54 -31.31 21.58
N ILE A 457 13.98 -30.32 22.37
CA ILE A 457 14.82 -29.21 21.86
C ILE A 457 16.21 -29.72 21.45
N GLU A 458 16.81 -30.62 22.23
CA GLU A 458 18.10 -31.24 21.90
C GLU A 458 18.02 -32.08 20.61
N ALA A 459 16.91 -32.79 20.40
CA ALA A 459 16.64 -33.54 19.18
C ALA A 459 16.52 -32.59 17.97
N LEU A 460 15.77 -31.50 18.08
CA LEU A 460 15.67 -30.49 17.01
C LEU A 460 17.04 -29.85 16.71
N ASN A 461 17.80 -29.48 17.74
CA ASN A 461 19.14 -28.91 17.57
C ASN A 461 20.15 -29.90 16.99
N SER A 462 19.93 -31.20 17.15
CA SER A 462 20.75 -32.24 16.51
C SER A 462 20.39 -32.39 15.04
N LYS A 463 19.11 -32.24 14.69
CA LYS A 463 18.61 -32.29 13.30
C LYS A 463 19.02 -31.07 12.47
N TYR A 464 18.92 -29.87 13.02
CA TYR A 464 19.11 -28.60 12.31
C TYR A 464 20.44 -27.89 12.64
N ARG A 465 21.45 -28.64 13.09
CA ARG A 465 22.72 -28.05 13.53
C ARG A 465 23.44 -27.38 12.36
N SER A 466 23.71 -26.08 12.48
CA SER A 466 24.50 -25.33 11.50
C SER A 466 25.52 -24.44 12.21
N GLY A 467 26.80 -24.53 11.84
CA GLY A 467 27.86 -23.68 12.42
C GLY A 467 28.20 -23.93 13.90
N GLY A 468 27.85 -25.09 14.46
CA GLY A 468 28.27 -25.52 15.80
C GLY A 468 27.27 -25.24 16.94
N LYS A 469 26.18 -24.49 16.69
CA LYS A 469 25.04 -24.33 17.62
C LYS A 469 23.73 -24.64 16.89
N GLY A 470 22.73 -25.13 17.62
CA GLY A 470 21.40 -25.33 17.07
C GLY A 470 20.53 -24.07 17.24
N PRO A 471 19.51 -23.86 16.38
CA PRO A 471 18.70 -22.65 16.40
C PRO A 471 17.62 -22.62 17.51
N PHE A 472 17.43 -23.71 18.26
CA PHE A 472 16.37 -23.86 19.25
C PHE A 472 16.86 -23.70 20.69
N TYR A 473 16.08 -23.01 21.52
CA TYR A 473 16.41 -22.72 22.93
C TYR A 473 15.21 -23.03 23.84
N LEU A 474 15.50 -23.48 25.07
CA LEU A 474 14.50 -23.67 26.12
C LEU A 474 14.83 -22.76 27.30
N PHE A 475 13.90 -21.89 27.64
CA PHE A 475 13.90 -21.09 28.85
C PHE A 475 12.77 -21.59 29.74
N HIS A 476 13.06 -21.84 31.02
CA HIS A 476 12.06 -22.35 31.95
C HIS A 476 12.06 -21.55 33.24
N ARG A 477 10.89 -21.07 33.65
CA ARG A 477 10.70 -20.33 34.90
C ARG A 477 10.21 -21.27 36.00
N ARG A 478 10.74 -21.06 37.21
CA ARG A 478 10.32 -21.80 38.41
C ARG A 478 9.09 -21.14 39.03
N ARG A 479 8.20 -21.95 39.60
CA ARG A 479 7.04 -21.43 40.32
C ARG A 479 7.46 -20.55 41.50
N GLN A 480 6.70 -19.49 41.76
CA GLN A 480 6.83 -18.63 42.93
C GLN A 480 5.49 -18.50 43.66
N TRP A 481 5.54 -18.42 44.99
CA TRP A 481 4.34 -18.25 45.81
C TRP A 481 3.67 -16.89 45.57
N ASN A 482 2.39 -16.89 45.23
CA ASN A 482 1.57 -15.69 45.13
C ASN A 482 0.61 -15.58 46.34
N PRO A 483 0.82 -14.63 47.25
CA PRO A 483 -0.03 -14.46 48.43
C PRO A 483 -1.46 -14.00 48.11
N SER A 484 -1.69 -13.34 46.96
CA SER A 484 -3.03 -12.85 46.57
C SER A 484 -3.95 -13.97 46.08
N GLU A 485 -3.38 -14.97 45.40
CA GLU A 485 -4.11 -16.09 44.80
C GLU A 485 -4.01 -17.38 45.64
N GLY A 486 -3.10 -17.41 46.63
CA GLY A 486 -2.92 -18.55 47.53
C GLY A 486 -2.34 -19.80 46.84
N CYS A 487 -1.61 -19.63 45.74
CA CYS A 487 -1.01 -20.73 44.96
C CYS A 487 0.43 -20.42 44.54
N TRP A 488 1.15 -21.47 44.10
CA TRP A 488 2.44 -21.35 43.43
C TRP A 488 2.21 -21.17 41.93
N MET A 489 2.60 -20.00 41.39
CA MET A 489 2.41 -19.64 39.98
C MET A 489 3.71 -19.75 39.20
N GLY A 490 3.61 -20.27 37.98
CA GLY A 490 4.70 -20.42 37.01
C GLY A 490 5.36 -19.11 36.57
#